data_AF-A0A4Q2Z9U1-F1
#
_entry.id   AF-A0A4Q2Z9U1-F1
#
_cell.length_a   1.000
_cell.length_b   1.000
_cell.length_c   1.000
_cell.angle_alpha   90.00
_cell.angle_beta   90.00
_cell.angle_gamma   90.00
#
_symmetry.space_group_name_H-M   'P 1'
#
loop_
_entity.id
_entity.type
_entity.pdbx_description
1 polymer ?
#
loop_
_entity_poly.entity_id
_entity_poly.type
_entity_poly.pdbx_seq_one_letter_code
_entity_poly.pdbx_strand_id
1 'polypeptide(L)'
;MHALSSIRCLTIASFLLLGSMPGQAETAAQLVSKGDAADKSFQPALALESYLPAEKLEPNDVDLQLRIARQYRHLMSDVSGNATKLKYGKLSLEHALKAAAMAPKNSEAQLSPAISYGKMVPFEGKGDQVAASPLIKACAEKAIKLDPRNDSAWHVL
;
A
#
# COMPACT_ATOMS: atom_id res chain seq x y z
N MET A 1 -80.40 3.36 28.88
CA MET A 1 -79.54 2.48 29.70
C MET A 1 -78.19 3.15 29.84
N HIS A 2 -77.88 3.55 31.08
CA HIS A 2 -76.62 4.09 31.60
C HIS A 2 -75.43 3.18 31.24
N ALA A 3 -74.16 3.55 31.32
CA ALA A 3 -73.37 4.77 31.38
C ALA A 3 -71.90 4.27 31.40
N LEU A 4 -70.95 5.19 31.18
CA LEU A 4 -69.52 4.96 31.04
C LEU A 4 -68.85 4.21 32.21
N SER A 5 -67.79 3.47 31.91
CA SER A 5 -66.56 3.41 32.72
C SER A 5 -65.44 2.79 31.86
N SER A 6 -64.53 3.60 31.30
CA SER A 6 -63.16 3.84 31.78
C SER A 6 -62.36 2.57 32.06
N ILE A 7 -61.20 2.41 31.42
CA ILE A 7 -59.90 2.12 32.08
C ILE A 7 -58.79 1.82 31.05
N ARG A 8 -57.83 2.77 31.02
CA ARG A 8 -56.37 2.61 30.89
C ARG A 8 -55.77 2.13 29.57
N CYS A 9 -55.39 3.15 28.81
CA CYS A 9 -54.06 3.32 28.20
C CYS A 9 -52.97 2.43 28.84
N LEU A 10 -52.40 1.52 28.05
CA LEU A 10 -51.03 1.07 28.24
C LEU A 10 -50.40 0.80 26.87
N THR A 11 -49.82 1.86 26.31
CA THR A 11 -48.87 1.85 25.21
C THR A 11 -47.66 1.00 25.61
N ILE A 12 -47.49 -0.18 25.02
CA ILE A 12 -46.21 -0.89 25.03
C ILE A 12 -45.47 -0.45 23.78
N ALA A 13 -44.69 0.63 23.93
CA ALA A 13 -43.66 0.99 22.97
C ALA A 13 -42.56 -0.07 23.08
N SER A 14 -42.57 -1.03 22.15
CA SER A 14 -41.44 -1.95 21.95
C SER A 14 -40.25 -1.14 21.48
N PHE A 15 -39.38 -0.81 22.44
CA PHE A 15 -38.12 -0.12 22.22
C PHE A 15 -37.23 -1.04 21.37
N LEU A 16 -37.09 -0.72 20.08
CA LEU A 16 -36.11 -1.27 19.17
C LEU A 16 -34.71 -0.98 19.74
N LEU A 17 -34.17 -1.93 20.50
CA LEU A 17 -32.74 -2.02 20.77
C LEU A 17 -32.06 -2.48 19.47
N LEU A 18 -31.89 -1.54 18.53
CA LEU A 18 -30.85 -1.61 17.51
C LEU A 18 -29.51 -1.50 18.24
N GLY A 19 -29.06 -2.63 18.79
CA GLY A 19 -27.71 -2.80 19.26
C GLY A 19 -26.79 -2.51 18.09
N SER A 20 -26.07 -1.40 18.16
CA SER A 20 -24.95 -1.11 17.29
C SER A 20 -23.94 -2.22 17.54
N MET A 21 -23.90 -3.26 16.70
CA MET A 21 -22.78 -4.19 16.73
C MET A 21 -21.54 -3.33 16.46
N PRO A 22 -20.57 -3.25 17.39
CA PRO A 22 -19.31 -2.62 17.05
C PRO A 22 -18.73 -3.47 15.92
N GLY A 23 -18.70 -2.91 14.71
CA GLY A 23 -17.97 -3.53 13.62
C GLY A 23 -16.54 -3.72 14.11
N GLN A 24 -16.12 -4.98 14.25
CA GLN A 24 -14.77 -5.28 14.72
C GLN A 24 -13.81 -4.69 13.70
N ALA A 25 -13.09 -3.64 14.09
CA ALA A 25 -12.13 -2.99 13.21
C ALA A 25 -11.12 -4.05 12.74
N GLU A 26 -10.93 -4.16 11.43
CA GLU A 26 -9.97 -5.11 10.87
C GLU A 26 -8.56 -4.80 11.39
N THR A 27 -7.83 -5.84 11.79
CA THR A 27 -6.43 -5.72 12.21
C THR A 27 -5.53 -5.49 11.00
N ALA A 28 -4.34 -4.92 11.22
CA ALA A 28 -3.33 -4.75 10.17
C ALA A 28 -3.02 -6.09 9.48
N ALA A 29 -2.83 -7.16 10.24
CA ALA A 29 -2.56 -8.50 9.71
C ALA A 29 -3.67 -9.03 8.78
N GLN A 30 -4.95 -8.81 9.12
CA GLN A 30 -6.07 -9.21 8.26
C GLN A 30 -6.08 -8.43 6.94
N LEU A 31 -5.86 -7.11 7.02
CA LEU A 31 -5.78 -6.23 5.86
C LEU A 31 -4.60 -6.60 4.96
N VAL A 32 -3.42 -6.88 5.54
CA VAL A 32 -2.24 -7.35 4.78
C VAL A 32 -2.54 -8.68 4.09
N SER A 33 -3.16 -9.65 4.80
CA SER A 33 -3.52 -10.93 4.19
C SER A 33 -4.51 -10.78 3.02
N LYS A 34 -5.45 -9.84 3.11
CA LYS A 34 -6.38 -9.53 2.01
C LYS A 34 -5.65 -8.89 0.83
N GLY A 35 -4.74 -7.96 1.11
CA GLY A 35 -3.88 -7.35 0.11
C GLY A 35 -3.00 -8.37 -0.60
N ASP A 36 -2.41 -9.32 0.14
CA ASP A 36 -1.57 -10.39 -0.40
C ASP A 36 -2.37 -11.31 -1.34
N ALA A 37 -3.65 -11.57 -1.04
CA ALA A 37 -4.52 -12.35 -1.91
C ALA A 37 -4.83 -11.63 -3.24
N ALA A 38 -5.06 -10.31 -3.19
CA ALA A 38 -5.25 -9.50 -4.37
C ALA A 38 -3.96 -9.37 -5.20
N ASP A 39 -2.80 -9.18 -4.56
CA ASP A 39 -1.48 -9.13 -5.21
C ASP A 39 -1.19 -10.43 -5.97
N LYS A 40 -1.40 -11.59 -5.33
CA LYS A 40 -1.28 -12.92 -5.98
C LYS A 40 -2.23 -13.11 -7.16
N SER A 41 -3.32 -12.37 -7.18
CA SER A 41 -4.32 -12.38 -8.26
C SER A 41 -4.06 -11.30 -9.33
N PHE A 42 -2.93 -10.60 -9.26
CA PHE A 42 -2.55 -9.49 -10.15
C PHE A 42 -3.57 -8.34 -10.14
N GLN A 43 -4.11 -8.02 -8.96
CA GLN A 43 -5.07 -6.93 -8.77
C GLN A 43 -4.46 -5.82 -7.91
N PRO A 44 -3.55 -4.99 -8.46
CA PRO A 44 -2.78 -4.04 -7.67
C PRO A 44 -3.62 -2.93 -7.02
N ALA A 45 -4.70 -2.49 -7.68
CA ALA A 45 -5.64 -1.54 -7.09
C ALA A 45 -6.32 -2.11 -5.85
N LEU A 46 -6.84 -3.35 -5.95
CA LEU A 46 -7.50 -4.02 -4.83
C LEU A 46 -6.52 -4.35 -3.69
N ALA A 47 -5.28 -4.67 -4.03
CA ALA A 47 -4.24 -4.86 -3.02
C ALA A 47 -3.99 -3.57 -2.22
N LEU A 48 -3.89 -2.42 -2.89
CA LEU A 48 -3.72 -1.12 -2.24
C LEU A 48 -4.93 -0.68 -1.40
N GLU A 49 -6.15 -1.04 -1.78
CA GLU A 49 -7.34 -0.81 -0.95
C GLU A 49 -7.22 -1.47 0.44
N SER A 50 -6.43 -2.55 0.56
CA SER A 50 -6.19 -3.24 1.82
C SER A 50 -4.88 -2.81 2.49
N TYR A 51 -3.80 -2.65 1.73
CA TYR A 51 -2.49 -2.27 2.28
C TYR A 51 -2.44 -0.86 2.85
N LEU A 52 -3.12 0.12 2.23
CA LEU A 52 -3.06 1.51 2.71
C LEU A 52 -3.77 1.70 4.07
N PRO A 53 -4.93 1.08 4.35
CA PRO A 53 -5.46 1.02 5.70
C PRO A 53 -4.54 0.30 6.68
N ALA A 54 -3.90 -0.80 6.27
CA ALA A 54 -2.94 -1.51 7.12
C ALA A 54 -1.75 -0.61 7.50
N GLU A 55 -1.24 0.19 6.55
CA GLU A 55 -0.13 1.11 6.79
C GLU A 55 -0.49 2.14 7.85
N LYS A 56 -1.74 2.61 7.90
CA LYS A 56 -2.17 3.57 8.94
C LYS A 56 -2.11 2.96 10.34
N LEU A 57 -2.30 1.65 10.46
CA LEU A 57 -2.21 0.92 11.72
C LEU A 57 -0.76 0.59 12.07
N GLU A 58 0.06 0.23 11.08
CA GLU A 58 1.45 -0.18 11.24
C GLU A 58 2.37 0.59 10.28
N PRO A 59 2.59 1.90 10.51
CA PRO A 59 3.30 2.76 9.55
C PRO A 59 4.77 2.43 9.38
N ASN A 60 5.33 1.65 10.31
CA ASN A 60 6.75 1.29 10.36
C ASN A 60 7.02 -0.17 9.91
N ASP A 61 6.02 -0.88 9.38
CA ASP A 61 6.22 -2.20 8.79
C ASP A 61 6.95 -2.06 7.44
N VAL A 62 8.22 -2.45 7.43
CA VAL A 62 9.11 -2.41 6.25
C VAL A 62 8.55 -3.26 5.11
N ASP A 63 8.08 -4.47 5.39
CA ASP A 63 7.64 -5.37 4.32
C ASP A 63 6.33 -4.86 3.71
N LEU A 64 5.45 -4.25 4.52
CA LEU A 64 4.25 -3.57 4.02
C LEU A 64 4.60 -2.39 3.10
N GLN A 65 5.60 -1.57 3.47
CA GLN A 65 6.08 -0.50 2.58
C GLN A 65 6.57 -1.03 1.24
N LEU A 66 7.30 -2.16 1.24
CA LEU A 66 7.79 -2.79 0.02
C LEU A 66 6.65 -3.34 -0.85
N ARG A 67 5.62 -3.93 -0.23
CA ARG A 67 4.40 -4.36 -0.92
C ARG A 67 3.69 -3.17 -1.57
N ILE A 68 3.45 -2.09 -0.84
CA ILE A 68 2.79 -0.87 -1.37
C ILE A 68 3.60 -0.28 -2.54
N ALA A 69 4.91 -0.13 -2.37
CA ALA A 69 5.79 0.36 -3.43
C ALA A 69 5.70 -0.50 -4.71
N ARG A 70 5.63 -1.83 -4.56
CA ARG A 70 5.43 -2.77 -5.65
C ARG A 70 4.08 -2.58 -6.34
N GLN A 71 2.99 -2.46 -5.59
CA GLN A 71 1.65 -2.30 -6.17
C GLN A 71 1.52 -1.00 -6.98
N TYR A 72 2.11 0.11 -6.52
CA TYR A 72 2.16 1.33 -7.32
C TYR A 72 2.98 1.16 -8.61
N ARG A 73 4.05 0.37 -8.60
CA ARG A 73 4.79 0.01 -9.84
C ARG A 73 3.96 -0.85 -10.79
N HIS A 74 3.04 -1.66 -10.29
CA HIS A 74 2.11 -2.42 -11.14
C HIS A 74 1.05 -1.47 -11.73
N LEU A 75 0.40 -0.63 -10.93
CA LEU A 75 -0.54 0.39 -11.43
C LEU A 75 0.08 1.32 -12.47
N MET A 76 1.35 1.72 -12.26
CA MET A 76 2.09 2.51 -13.22
C MET A 76 2.22 1.83 -14.60
N SER A 77 2.34 0.50 -14.64
CA SER A 77 2.36 -0.26 -15.89
C SER A 77 0.98 -0.28 -16.56
N ASP A 78 -0.10 -0.33 -15.77
CA ASP A 78 -1.48 -0.53 -16.24
C ASP A 78 -2.15 0.76 -16.75
N VAL A 79 -1.72 1.94 -16.29
CA VAL A 79 -2.35 3.21 -16.68
C VAL A 79 -1.74 3.86 -17.92
N SER A 80 -2.55 4.64 -18.63
CA SER A 80 -2.12 5.47 -19.75
C SER A 80 -1.70 6.89 -19.31
N GLY A 81 -0.83 7.51 -20.11
CA GLY A 81 -0.38 8.89 -19.94
C GLY A 81 0.81 9.04 -18.99
N ASN A 82 1.86 9.70 -19.47
CA ASN A 82 3.13 9.85 -18.75
C ASN A 82 2.95 10.52 -17.38
N ALA A 83 2.10 11.55 -17.28
CA ALA A 83 1.86 12.24 -16.01
C ALA A 83 1.27 11.30 -14.94
N THR A 84 0.30 10.45 -15.31
CA THR A 84 -0.32 9.48 -14.39
C THR A 84 0.67 8.37 -14.03
N LYS A 85 1.44 7.88 -15.01
CA LYS A 85 2.52 6.91 -14.75
C LYS A 85 3.53 7.47 -13.74
N LEU A 86 3.99 8.70 -13.94
CA LEU A 86 4.92 9.35 -13.02
C LEU A 86 4.30 9.59 -11.64
N LYS A 87 3.00 9.89 -11.55
CA LYS A 87 2.31 10.00 -10.25
C LYS A 87 2.43 8.70 -9.46
N TYR A 88 2.13 7.55 -10.06
CA TYR A 88 2.28 6.26 -9.38
C TYR A 88 3.74 5.88 -9.15
N GLY A 89 4.64 6.22 -10.08
CA GLY A 89 6.08 6.05 -9.87
C GLY A 89 6.59 6.80 -8.63
N LYS A 90 6.16 8.05 -8.44
CA LYS A 90 6.52 8.87 -7.27
C LYS A 90 5.98 8.30 -5.96
N LEU A 91 4.72 7.85 -5.95
CA LEU A 91 4.14 7.15 -4.79
C LEU A 91 4.92 5.87 -4.46
N SER A 92 5.28 5.09 -5.49
CA SER A 92 6.11 3.92 -5.29
C SER A 92 7.46 4.26 -4.66
N LEU A 93 8.13 5.28 -5.20
CA LEU A 93 9.44 5.72 -4.74
C LEU A 93 9.38 6.21 -3.29
N GLU A 94 8.32 6.94 -2.90
CA GLU A 94 8.12 7.42 -1.52
C GLU A 94 8.12 6.26 -0.52
N HIS A 95 7.29 5.23 -0.75
CA HIS A 95 7.24 4.05 0.11
C HIS A 95 8.54 3.25 0.07
N ALA A 96 9.18 3.14 -1.10
CA ALA A 96 10.46 2.45 -1.25
C ALA A 96 11.59 3.14 -0.44
N LEU A 97 11.67 4.47 -0.50
CA LEU A 97 12.64 5.26 0.26
C LEU A 97 12.37 5.16 1.77
N LYS A 98 11.09 5.16 2.18
CA LYS A 98 10.70 4.93 3.57
C LYS A 98 11.16 3.55 4.07
N ALA A 99 10.94 2.49 3.29
CA ALA A 99 11.44 1.15 3.60
C ALA A 99 12.97 1.13 3.72
N ALA A 100 13.68 1.73 2.76
CA ALA A 100 15.14 1.79 2.75
C ALA A 100 15.72 2.52 3.98
N ALA A 101 15.04 3.59 4.43
CA ALA A 101 15.43 4.35 5.61
C ALA A 101 15.21 3.55 6.91
N MET A 102 14.07 2.84 7.02
CA MET A 102 13.75 2.02 8.21
C MET A 102 14.61 0.76 8.30
N ALA A 103 15.02 0.19 7.17
CA ALA A 103 15.78 -1.05 7.10
C ALA A 103 17.10 -0.88 6.33
N PRO A 104 18.09 -0.14 6.88
CA PRO A 104 19.34 0.18 6.19
C PRO A 104 20.22 -1.05 5.87
N LYS A 105 19.95 -2.19 6.52
CA LYS A 105 20.67 -3.47 6.35
C LYS A 105 19.85 -4.54 5.60
N ASN A 106 18.68 -4.20 5.09
CA ASN A 106 17.85 -5.12 4.31
C ASN A 106 18.10 -4.89 2.81
N SER A 107 18.56 -5.92 2.09
CA SER A 107 18.91 -5.81 0.66
C SER A 107 17.72 -5.40 -0.20
N GLU A 108 16.55 -6.02 -0.01
CA GLU A 108 15.33 -5.70 -0.77
C GLU A 108 14.88 -4.25 -0.52
N ALA A 109 14.97 -3.79 0.72
CA ALA A 109 14.66 -2.42 1.06
C ALA A 109 15.61 -1.42 0.38
N GLN A 110 16.90 -1.74 0.28
CA GLN A 110 17.86 -0.90 -0.45
C GLN A 110 17.68 -0.95 -1.97
N LEU A 111 17.19 -2.07 -2.51
CA LEU A 111 16.96 -2.23 -3.94
C LEU A 111 15.68 -1.55 -4.42
N SER A 112 14.61 -1.57 -3.63
CA SER A 112 13.28 -1.10 -4.03
C SER A 112 13.28 0.31 -4.66
N PRO A 113 14.00 1.32 -4.14
CA PRO A 113 14.10 2.63 -4.78
C PRO A 113 14.69 2.58 -6.20
N ALA A 114 15.69 1.72 -6.44
CA ALA A 114 16.30 1.55 -7.76
C ALA A 114 15.27 1.10 -8.79
N ILE A 115 14.39 0.16 -8.42
CA ILE A 115 13.34 -0.35 -9.29
C ILE A 115 12.30 0.74 -9.58
N SER A 116 11.95 1.55 -8.58
CA SER A 116 11.02 2.68 -8.76
C SER A 116 11.60 3.75 -9.68
N TYR A 117 12.85 4.17 -9.48
CA TYR A 117 13.55 5.08 -10.39
C TYR A 117 13.62 4.51 -11.80
N GLY A 118 14.06 3.26 -11.96
CA GLY A 118 14.18 2.61 -13.28
C GLY A 118 12.87 2.57 -14.04
N LYS A 119 11.73 2.33 -13.36
CA LYS A 119 10.41 2.40 -13.99
C LYS A 119 9.98 3.81 -14.38
N MET A 120 10.45 4.84 -13.68
CA MET A 120 10.13 6.26 -13.97
C MET A 120 10.88 6.80 -15.18
N VAL A 121 12.15 6.41 -15.35
CA VAL A 121 13.06 6.95 -16.38
C VAL A 121 12.41 7.13 -17.76
N PRO A 122 11.70 6.15 -18.36
CA PRO A 122 11.16 6.30 -19.72
C PRO A 122 10.13 7.44 -19.87
N PHE A 123 9.55 7.91 -18.76
CA PHE A 123 8.48 8.90 -18.75
C PHE A 123 8.94 10.27 -18.25
N GLU A 124 10.16 10.36 -17.71
CA GLU A 124 10.76 11.58 -17.18
C GLU A 124 11.34 12.47 -18.28
N GLY A 125 11.58 13.74 -17.94
CA GLY A 125 12.34 14.66 -18.80
C GLY A 125 13.83 14.30 -18.87
N LYS A 126 14.54 14.76 -19.91
CA LYS A 126 15.95 14.40 -20.17
C LYS A 126 16.87 14.64 -18.96
N GLY A 127 16.68 15.74 -18.23
CA GLY A 127 17.49 16.05 -17.04
C GLY A 127 17.29 15.02 -15.93
N ASP A 128 16.04 14.68 -15.65
CA ASP A 128 15.67 13.72 -14.60
C ASP A 128 16.08 12.28 -14.96
N GLN A 129 16.06 11.92 -16.25
CA GLN A 129 16.60 10.65 -16.73
C GLN A 129 18.08 10.48 -16.40
N VAL A 130 18.89 11.52 -16.66
CA VAL A 130 20.32 11.52 -16.34
C VAL A 130 20.55 11.49 -14.83
N ALA A 131 19.73 12.22 -14.06
CA ALA A 131 19.82 12.25 -12.60
C ALA A 131 19.44 10.90 -11.95
N ALA A 132 18.58 10.10 -12.59
CA ALA A 132 18.15 8.81 -12.06
C ALA A 132 19.24 7.73 -12.10
N SER A 133 20.12 7.72 -13.13
CA SER A 133 21.15 6.69 -13.29
C SER A 133 22.07 6.51 -12.07
N PRO A 134 22.70 7.55 -11.49
CA PRO A 134 23.54 7.38 -10.30
C PRO A 134 22.74 6.91 -9.07
N LEU A 135 21.46 7.27 -8.96
CA LEU A 135 20.59 6.84 -7.86
C LEU A 135 20.26 5.35 -7.97
N ILE A 136 19.90 4.88 -9.17
CA ILE A 136 19.66 3.46 -9.46
C ILE A 136 20.89 2.64 -9.12
N LYS A 137 22.06 3.05 -9.63
CA LYS A 137 23.34 2.37 -9.37
C LYS A 137 23.66 2.28 -7.88
N ALA A 138 23.58 3.40 -7.16
CA ALA A 138 23.92 3.44 -5.73
C ALA A 138 23.02 2.50 -4.90
N CYS A 139 21.72 2.45 -5.24
CA CYS A 139 20.77 1.55 -4.57
C CYS A 139 21.07 0.08 -4.87
N ALA A 140 21.30 -0.27 -6.15
CA ALA A 140 21.62 -1.63 -6.57
C ALA A 140 22.95 -2.13 -5.98
N GLU A 141 24.01 -1.33 -6.02
CA GLU A 141 25.31 -1.66 -5.42
C GLU A 141 25.20 -1.86 -3.90
N LYS A 142 24.39 -1.05 -3.22
CA LYS A 142 24.16 -1.22 -1.79
C LYS A 142 23.41 -2.52 -1.49
N ALA A 143 22.40 -2.86 -2.28
CA ALA A 143 21.68 -4.13 -2.16
C ALA A 143 22.63 -5.33 -2.38
N ILE A 144 23.42 -5.33 -3.46
CA ILE A 144 24.43 -6.36 -3.75
C ILE A 144 25.43 -6.51 -2.59
N LYS A 145 25.88 -5.40 -2.00
CA LYS A 145 26.80 -5.43 -0.86
C LYS A 145 26.18 -6.08 0.39
N LEU A 146 24.88 -5.87 0.62
CA LEU A 146 24.15 -6.45 1.75
C LEU A 146 23.84 -7.93 1.51
N ASP A 147 23.45 -8.29 0.29
CA ASP A 147 23.20 -9.65 -0.13
C ASP A 147 23.68 -9.86 -1.59
N PRO A 148 24.87 -10.45 -1.79
CA PRO A 148 25.40 -10.74 -3.12
C PRO A 148 24.57 -11.77 -3.91
N ARG A 149 23.65 -12.49 -3.25
CA ARG A 149 22.72 -13.46 -3.88
C ARG A 149 21.40 -12.81 -4.31
N ASN A 150 21.26 -11.50 -4.14
CA ASN A 150 20.11 -10.78 -4.64
C ASN A 150 20.20 -10.64 -6.17
N ASP A 151 19.66 -11.62 -6.89
CA ASP A 151 19.69 -11.66 -8.36
C ASP A 151 18.99 -10.44 -8.97
N SER A 152 17.96 -9.91 -8.31
CA SER A 152 17.25 -8.71 -8.76
C SER A 152 18.14 -7.48 -8.73
N ALA A 153 19.03 -7.37 -7.74
CA ALA A 153 19.97 -6.26 -7.65
C ALA A 153 21.01 -6.28 -8.78
N TRP A 154 21.48 -7.47 -9.16
CA TRP A 154 22.35 -7.64 -10.32
C TRP A 154 21.63 -7.38 -11.65
N HIS A 155 20.35 -7.73 -11.76
CA HIS A 155 19.56 -7.44 -12.96
C HIS A 155 19.34 -5.94 -13.18
N VAL A 156 19.25 -5.16 -12.11
CA VAL A 156 19.02 -3.71 -12.16
C VAL A 156 20.30 -2.92 -12.48
N LEU A 157 21.48 -3.44 -12.10
CA LEU A 157 22.78 -2.78 -12.27
C LEU A 157 23.29 -2.86 -13.72
#